data_AF-A0A918QAC6-F1
#
_entry.id   AF-A0A918QAC6-F1
#
_cell.length_a   1.000
_cell.length_b   1.000
_cell.length_c   1.000
_cell.angle_alpha   90.00
_cell.angle_beta   90.00
_cell.angle_gamma   90.00
#
_symmetry.space_group_name_H-M   'P 1'
#
loop_
_entity.id
_entity.type
_entity.pdbx_description
1 polymer ?
#
loop_
_entity_poly.entity_id
_entity_poly.type
_entity_poly.pdbx_seq_one_letter_code
_entity_poly.pdbx_strand_id
1 'polypeptide(L)'
;MTDIEALLEELRNLPATRVSGAHDVEALLTRVRSAAGRWADVLYEIHESAQGLVGPRAEAALAVAFRRAEESYVELEIALSACSPPPRH
;
A
#
# COMPACT_ATOMS: atom_id res chain seq x y z
N MET A 1 6.96 -9.76 -11.27
CA MET A 1 5.89 -9.23 -12.19
C MET A 1 4.47 -9.60 -11.73
N THR A 2 4.27 -10.70 -11.00
CA THR A 2 3.00 -11.06 -10.36
C THR A 2 2.45 -9.98 -9.42
N ASP A 3 3.33 -9.20 -8.77
CA ASP A 3 2.92 -8.19 -7.78
C ASP A 3 2.34 -6.92 -8.41
N ILE A 4 2.80 -6.56 -9.61
CA ILE A 4 2.17 -5.49 -10.40
C ILE A 4 0.77 -5.89 -10.85
N GLU A 5 0.58 -7.13 -11.31
CA GLU A 5 -0.74 -7.61 -11.72
C GLU A 5 -1.70 -7.67 -10.53
N ALA A 6 -1.23 -8.16 -9.38
CA ALA A 6 -2.01 -8.18 -8.15
C ALA A 6 -2.34 -6.78 -7.64
N LEU A 7 -1.40 -5.82 -7.72
CA LEU A 7 -1.65 -4.42 -7.39
C LEU A 7 -2.74 -3.82 -8.29
N LEU A 8 -2.66 -4.05 -9.60
CA LEU A 8 -3.67 -3.56 -10.54
C LEU A 8 -5.05 -4.15 -10.26
N GLU A 9 -5.11 -5.42 -9.85
CA GLU A 9 -6.36 -6.07 -9.47
C GLU A 9 -6.98 -5.42 -8.21
N GLU A 10 -6.18 -5.16 -7.17
CA GLU A 10 -6.65 -4.45 -5.97
C GLU A 10 -7.20 -3.06 -6.31
N LEU A 11 -6.48 -2.31 -7.16
CA LEU A 11 -6.86 -0.96 -7.55
C LEU A 11 -8.13 -0.94 -8.41
N ARG A 12 -8.32 -1.91 -9.32
CA ARG A 12 -9.54 -2.05 -10.12
C ARG A 12 -10.76 -2.39 -9.28
N ASN A 13 -10.56 -3.11 -8.19
CA ASN A 13 -11.61 -3.51 -7.26
C ASN A 13 -11.94 -2.45 -6.21
N LEU A 14 -11.32 -1.26 -6.25
CA LEU A 14 -11.72 -0.14 -5.40
C LEU A 14 -13.11 0.36 -5.84
N PRO A 15 -14.09 0.40 -4.93
CA PRO A 15 -15.43 0.86 -5.27
C PRO A 15 -15.40 2.35 -5.61
N ALA A 16 -16.24 2.77 -6.57
CA ALA A 16 -16.43 4.17 -6.90
C ALA A 16 -17.09 4.91 -5.73
N THR A 17 -16.25 5.43 -4.82
CA THR A 17 -16.46 6.46 -3.79
C THR A 17 -17.91 6.86 -3.47
N ARG A 18 -18.70 5.92 -2.94
CA ARG A 18 -19.84 6.24 -2.09
C ARG A 18 -19.72 5.47 -0.79
N VAL A 19 -19.19 6.16 0.21
CA VAL A 19 -19.12 5.68 1.58
C VAL A 19 -20.42 6.08 2.28
N SER A 20 -21.18 5.12 2.77
CA SER A 20 -22.46 5.35 3.45
C SER A 20 -22.39 5.05 4.95
N GLY A 21 -21.31 4.41 5.42
CA GLY A 21 -21.10 4.13 6.84
C GLY A 21 -19.71 3.61 7.18
N ALA A 22 -19.47 3.35 8.46
CA ALA A 22 -18.17 2.90 8.98
C ALA A 22 -17.69 1.59 8.34
N HIS A 23 -18.60 0.66 8.03
CA HIS A 23 -18.26 -0.59 7.36
C HIS A 23 -17.72 -0.38 5.94
N ASP A 24 -18.25 0.62 5.22
CA ASP A 24 -17.75 0.97 3.88
C ASP A 24 -16.34 1.57 3.97
N VAL A 25 -16.06 2.37 5.01
CA VAL A 25 -14.72 2.92 5.28
C VAL A 25 -13.75 1.79 5.59
N GLU A 26 -14.12 0.85 6.45
CA GLU A 26 -13.30 -0.30 6.82
C GLU A 26 -12.96 -1.17 5.60
N ALA A 27 -13.95 -1.46 4.75
CA ALA A 27 -13.75 -2.21 3.51
C ALA A 27 -12.81 -1.48 2.53
N LEU A 28 -12.96 -0.16 2.40
CA LEU A 28 -12.07 0.68 1.59
C LEU A 28 -10.64 0.69 2.14
N LEU A 29 -10.46 0.94 3.44
CA LEU A 29 -9.15 0.96 4.08
C LEU A 29 -8.46 -0.40 3.96
N THR A 30 -9.20 -1.51 4.09
CA THR A 30 -8.66 -2.86 3.90
C THR A 30 -8.06 -3.04 2.49
N ARG A 31 -8.78 -2.59 1.45
CA ARG A 31 -8.32 -2.70 0.06
C ARG A 31 -7.15 -1.77 -0.24
N VAL A 32 -7.24 -0.50 0.18
CA VAL A 32 -6.16 0.48 -0.02
C VAL A 32 -4.90 0.06 0.74
N ARG A 33 -5.03 -0.52 1.94
CA ARG A 33 -3.91 -1.13 2.67
C ARG A 33 -3.25 -2.24 1.85
N SER A 34 -4.05 -3.18 1.33
CA SER A 34 -3.54 -4.27 0.48
C SER A 34 -2.75 -3.72 -0.72
N ALA A 35 -3.31 -2.73 -1.41
CA ALA A 35 -2.65 -2.06 -2.53
C ALA A 35 -1.35 -1.35 -2.11
N ALA A 36 -1.32 -0.67 -0.96
CA ALA A 36 -0.12 -0.01 -0.46
C ALA A 36 1.02 -1.00 -0.17
N GLY A 37 0.71 -2.15 0.43
CA GLY A 37 1.68 -3.22 0.67
C GLY A 37 2.29 -3.75 -0.63
N ARG A 38 1.43 -4.09 -1.60
CA ARG A 38 1.88 -4.55 -2.93
C ARG A 38 2.70 -3.50 -3.68
N TRP A 39 2.37 -2.22 -3.51
CA TRP A 39 3.16 -1.15 -4.11
C TRP A 39 4.55 -1.04 -3.49
N ALA A 40 4.67 -1.24 -2.17
CA ALA A 40 5.98 -1.34 -1.51
C ALA A 40 6.78 -2.53 -2.06
N ASP A 41 6.16 -3.70 -2.22
CA ASP A 41 6.81 -4.88 -2.81
C ASP A 41 7.32 -4.60 -4.24
N VAL A 42 6.50 -3.98 -5.09
CA VAL A 42 6.91 -3.59 -6.45
C VAL A 42 8.10 -2.64 -6.44
N LEU A 43 8.10 -1.64 -5.56
CA LEU A 43 9.21 -0.70 -5.44
C LEU A 43 10.48 -1.38 -4.91
N TYR A 44 10.34 -2.36 -4.02
CA TYR A 44 11.45 -3.18 -3.54
C TYR A 44 12.07 -4.01 -4.69
N GLU A 45 11.25 -4.72 -5.48
CA GLU A 45 11.73 -5.50 -6.63
C GLU A 45 12.48 -4.63 -7.65
N ILE A 46 11.94 -3.43 -7.95
CA ILE A 46 12.57 -2.48 -8.86
C ILE A 46 13.89 -1.97 -8.27
N HIS A 47 13.92 -1.65 -6.97
CA HIS A 47 15.13 -1.19 -6.31
C HIS A 47 16.24 -2.24 -6.39
N GLU A 48 15.96 -3.49 -6.02
CA GLU A 48 16.89 -4.61 -6.11
C GLU A 48 17.38 -4.84 -7.55
N SER A 49 16.46 -4.77 -8.52
CA SER A 49 16.81 -4.95 -9.94
C SER A 49 17.65 -3.81 -10.51
N ALA A 50 17.56 -2.60 -9.95
CA ALA A 50 18.27 -1.42 -10.41
C ALA A 50 19.64 -1.22 -9.73
N GLN A 51 19.94 -1.96 -8.65
CA GLN A 51 21.19 -1.84 -7.91
C GLN A 51 22.40 -2.06 -8.81
N GLY A 52 23.34 -1.11 -8.78
CA GLY A 52 24.54 -1.12 -9.62
C GLY A 52 24.30 -0.83 -11.11
N LEU A 53 23.04 -0.68 -11.56
CA LEU A 53 22.68 -0.30 -12.93
C LEU A 53 22.37 1.19 -13.06
N VAL A 54 22.01 1.85 -11.96
CA VAL A 54 21.69 3.28 -11.93
C VAL A 54 22.67 4.04 -11.05
N GLY A 55 22.80 5.35 -11.28
CA GLY A 55 23.69 6.18 -10.47
C GLY A 55 23.21 6.31 -9.01
N PRO A 56 24.10 6.61 -8.04
CA PRO A 56 23.78 6.64 -6.60
C PRO A 56 22.58 7.50 -6.21
N ARG A 57 22.34 8.59 -6.96
CA ARG A 57 21.17 9.46 -6.75
C ARG A 57 19.84 8.75 -7.05
N ALA A 58 19.80 7.94 -8.10
CA ALA A 58 18.61 7.20 -8.49
C ALA A 58 18.35 6.05 -7.50
N GLU A 59 19.40 5.35 -7.06
CA GLU A 59 19.28 4.31 -6.00
C GLU A 59 18.70 4.90 -4.71
N ALA A 60 19.24 6.03 -4.25
CA ALA A 60 18.75 6.71 -3.06
C ALA A 60 17.28 7.17 -3.21
N ALA A 61 16.90 7.67 -4.39
CA ALA A 61 15.52 8.06 -4.66
C ALA A 61 14.56 6.86 -4.65
N LEU A 62 14.96 5.71 -5.20
CA LEU A 62 14.18 4.47 -5.15
C LEU A 62 14.02 3.96 -3.71
N ALA A 63 15.08 3.99 -2.90
CA ALA A 63 15.02 3.62 -1.49
C ALA A 63 14.06 4.53 -0.70
N VAL A 64 14.03 5.82 -0.98
CA VAL A 64 13.07 6.76 -0.38
C VAL A 64 11.63 6.48 -0.84
N ALA A 65 11.43 6.18 -2.13
CA ALA A 65 10.11 5.85 -2.65
C ALA A 65 9.56 4.58 -1.98
N PHE A 66 10.37 3.53 -1.88
CA PHE A 66 10.04 2.29 -1.19
C PHE A 66 9.62 2.56 0.27
N ARG A 67 10.47 3.26 1.04
CA ARG A 67 10.17 3.58 2.44
C ARG A 67 8.85 4.32 2.61
N ARG A 68 8.55 5.28 1.73
CA ARG A 68 7.28 6.03 1.79
C ARG A 68 6.07 5.16 1.48
N ALA A 69 6.23 4.14 0.64
CA ALA A 69 5.17 3.16 0.40
C ALA A 69 4.94 2.28 1.64
N GLU A 70 6.02 1.83 2.31
CA GLU A 70 5.92 1.11 3.59
C GLU A 70 5.25 1.96 4.68
N GLU A 71 5.68 3.21 4.84
CA GLU A 71 5.07 4.15 5.79
C GLU A 71 3.56 4.33 5.50
N SER A 72 3.18 4.48 4.23
CA SER A 72 1.77 4.56 3.84
C SER A 72 1.00 3.29 4.19
N TYR A 73 1.59 2.12 4.03
CA TYR A 73 0.97 0.85 4.43
C TYR A 73 0.72 0.80 5.95
N VAL A 74 1.71 1.19 6.77
CA VAL A 74 1.61 1.20 8.23
C VAL A 74 0.53 2.17 8.71
N GLU A 75 0.48 3.38 8.16
CA GLU A 75 -0.56 4.36 8.54
C GLU A 75 -1.98 3.87 8.19
N LEU A 76 -2.12 3.12 7.10
CA LEU A 76 -3.40 2.49 6.74
C LEU A 76 -3.77 1.35 7.69
N GLU A 77 -2.80 0.61 8.23
CA GLU A 77 -3.04 -0.37 9.31
C GLU A 77 -3.54 0.28 10.59
N ILE A 78 -2.95 1.41 10.97
CA ILE A 78 -3.37 2.20 12.13
C ILE A 78 -4.80 2.71 11.93
N ALA A 79 -5.09 3.30 10.77
CA ALA A 79 -6.41 3.80 10.42
C ALA A 79 -7.49 2.69 10.42
N LEU A 80 -7.16 1.52 9.86
CA LEU A 80 -8.05 0.36 9.86
C LEU A 80 -8.32 -0.15 11.28
N SER A 81 -7.27 -0.23 12.11
CA SER A 81 -7.40 -0.65 13.51
C SER A 81 -8.28 0.31 14.32
N ALA A 82 -8.22 1.61 14.03
CA ALA A 82 -9.05 2.63 14.68
C ALA A 82 -10.54 2.56 14.28
N CYS A 83 -10.87 1.90 13.15
CA CYS A 83 -12.25 1.70 12.70
C CYS A 83 -12.95 0.53 13.44
N SER A 84 -12.19 -0.41 14.00
CA SER A 84 -12.73 -1.50 14.82
C SER A 84 -12.93 -1.04 16.27
N PRO A 85 -14.16 -1.00 16.81
CA PRO A 85 -14.37 -0.65 18.21
C PRO A 85 -13.75 -1.73 19.13
N PRO A 86 -13.20 -1.35 20.31
CA PRO A 86 -12.69 -2.34 21.26
C PRO A 86 -13.81 -3.29 21.72
N PRO A 87 -13.49 -4.55 22.06
CA PRO A 87 -14.48 -5.48 22.59
C PRO A 87 -15.10 -4.88 23.86
N ARG A 88 -16.43 -4.74 23.86
CA ARG A 88 -17.19 -4.34 25.05
C ARG A 88 -17.22 -5.55 25.99
N HIS A 89 -16.47 -5.46 27.09
CA HIS A 89 -16.57 -6.38 28.22
C HIS A 89 -17.72 -6.01 29.14
#